data_AF-A0A1F3VA12-F1
#
_entry.id   AF-A0A1F3VA12-F1
#
_cell.length_a   1.000
_cell.length_b   1.000
_cell.length_c   1.000
_cell.angle_alpha   90.00
_cell.angle_beta   90.00
_cell.angle_gamma   90.00
#
_symmetry.space_group_name_H-M   'P 1'
#
loop_
_entity.id
_entity.type
_entity.pdbx_description
1 polymer ?
#
loop_
_entity_poly.entity_id
_entity_poly.type
_entity_poly.pdbx_seq_one_letter_code
_entity_poly.pdbx_strand_id
1 'polypeptide(L)'
;MAIRNFVTGKNVPSDRTKCRYSGNAPFGYAFLDGQLVLDVKEHLIVRKILKLRQSGRSTHAIADELNGQNLRPRFAKKWDRRGVYSIIKRESKNKN
;
A
#
# COMPACT_ATOMS: atom_id res chain seq x y z
N MET A 1 8.30 2.87 14.76
CA MET A 1 7.67 2.46 13.49
C MET A 1 7.56 0.95 13.50
N ALA A 2 6.70 0.36 12.69
CA ALA A 2 6.63 -1.09 12.59
C ALA A 2 7.26 -1.60 11.30
N ILE A 3 8.28 -2.44 11.42
CA ILE A 3 8.73 -3.41 10.43
C ILE A 3 7.54 -4.33 10.15
N ARG A 4 7.12 -4.50 8.90
CA ARG A 4 6.20 -5.60 8.61
C ARG A 4 7.04 -6.86 8.44
N ASN A 5 6.85 -7.86 9.29
CA ASN A 5 7.46 -9.17 9.11
C ASN A 5 6.92 -9.77 7.80
N PHE A 6 7.82 -10.02 6.84
CA PHE A 6 7.50 -10.53 5.51
C PHE A 6 6.85 -11.93 5.54
N VAL A 7 7.16 -12.72 6.59
CA VAL A 7 6.62 -14.06 6.80
C VAL A 7 5.23 -14.00 7.45
N THR A 8 5.08 -13.23 8.53
CA THR A 8 3.84 -13.24 9.35
C THR A 8 2.86 -12.11 9.01
N GLY A 9 3.28 -11.12 8.23
CA GLY A 9 2.48 -9.93 7.89
C GLY A 9 2.22 -8.99 9.08
N LYS A 10 2.78 -9.27 10.26
CA LYS A 10 2.63 -8.49 11.50
C LYS A 10 3.64 -7.37 11.58
N ASN A 11 3.27 -6.34 12.33
CA ASN A 11 4.09 -5.18 12.63
C ASN A 11 5.06 -5.48 13.81
N VAL A 12 6.36 -5.61 13.55
CA VAL A 12 7.47 -5.72 14.51
C VAL A 12 8.06 -4.33 14.77
N PRO A 13 8.39 -3.92 15.99
CA PRO A 13 8.99 -2.60 16.21
C PRO A 13 10.33 -2.44 15.48
N SER A 14 10.49 -1.38 14.69
CA SER A 14 11.78 -0.97 14.13
C SER A 14 12.41 0.10 15.01
N ASP A 15 13.72 0.01 15.21
CA ASP A 15 14.51 1.08 15.81
C ASP A 15 14.35 2.36 14.96
N ARG A 16 13.89 3.44 15.59
CA ARG A 16 13.67 4.74 14.94
C ARG A 16 14.97 5.40 14.52
N THR A 17 16.10 5.08 15.17
CA THR A 17 17.40 5.71 14.89
C THR A 17 18.02 5.26 13.57
N LYS A 18 17.61 4.10 13.03
CA LYS A 18 18.15 3.54 11.79
C LYS A 18 17.29 3.79 10.54
N CYS A 19 16.07 4.32 10.69
CA CYS A 19 15.19 4.58 9.55
C CYS A 19 15.51 5.91 8.87
N ARG A 20 15.93 5.87 7.59
CA ARG A 20 16.13 7.07 6.75
C ARG A 20 14.85 7.83 6.41
N TYR A 21 13.68 7.25 6.65
CA TYR A 21 12.38 7.81 6.30
C TYR A 21 11.60 8.22 7.54
N SER A 22 11.01 9.42 7.52
CA SER A 22 10.03 9.86 8.52
C SER A 22 8.61 9.45 8.07
N GLY A 23 7.80 8.92 9.01
CA GLY A 23 6.43 8.46 8.76
C GLY A 23 6.25 6.94 8.50
N ASN A 24 4.99 6.52 8.30
CA ASN A 24 4.67 5.11 8.07
C ASN A 24 5.03 4.67 6.64
N ALA A 25 5.42 3.40 6.49
CA ALA A 25 5.68 2.83 5.17
C ALA A 25 4.43 2.98 4.28
N PRO A 26 4.57 3.50 3.05
CA PRO A 26 3.46 3.60 2.12
C PRO A 26 2.87 2.22 1.79
N PHE A 27 1.57 2.13 1.49
CA PHE A 27 0.93 0.85 1.13
C PHE A 27 1.61 0.21 -0.09
N GLY A 28 1.85 -1.10 -0.06
CA GLY A 28 2.67 -1.82 -1.06
C GLY A 28 4.17 -1.84 -0.75
N TYR A 29 4.60 -1.18 0.33
CA TYR A 29 5.99 -1.13 0.77
C TYR A 29 6.09 -1.33 2.29
N ALA A 30 7.22 -1.86 2.75
CA ALA A 30 7.55 -2.07 4.15
C ALA A 30 8.96 -1.53 4.43
N PHE A 31 9.27 -1.23 5.70
CA PHE A 31 10.65 -0.93 6.10
C PHE A 31 11.35 -2.22 6.51
N LEU A 32 12.53 -2.46 5.94
CA LEU A 32 13.46 -3.52 6.30
C LEU A 32 14.82 -2.86 6.57
N ASP A 33 15.32 -2.98 7.81
CA ASP A 33 16.60 -2.40 8.23
C ASP A 33 16.78 -0.91 7.87
N GLY A 34 15.69 -0.15 8.00
CA GLY A 34 15.67 1.28 7.71
C GLY A 34 15.59 1.63 6.21
N GLN A 35 15.54 0.63 5.33
CA GLN A 35 15.33 0.77 3.89
C GLN A 35 13.89 0.45 3.51
N LEU A 36 13.39 1.10 2.45
CA LEU A 36 12.06 0.84 1.92
C LEU A 36 12.10 -0.34 0.95
N VAL A 37 11.43 -1.43 1.30
CA VAL A 37 11.35 -2.66 0.51
C VAL A 37 9.91 -2.89 0.04
N LEU A 38 9.76 -3.57 -1.09
CA LEU A 38 8.46 -3.87 -1.69
C LEU A 38 7.76 -5.02 -0.94
N ASP A 39 6.52 -4.78 -0.52
CA ASP A 39 5.69 -5.82 0.09
C ASP A 39 4.86 -6.49 -1.00
N VAL A 40 5.24 -7.70 -1.39
CA VAL A 40 4.62 -8.41 -2.52
C VAL A 40 3.11 -8.54 -2.37
N LYS A 41 2.60 -8.85 -1.17
CA LYS A 41 1.15 -9.08 -0.96
C LYS A 41 0.34 -7.82 -1.23
N GLU A 42 0.77 -6.70 -0.67
CA GLU A 42 0.10 -5.42 -0.90
C GLU A 42 0.40 -4.83 -2.27
N HIS A 43 1.62 -5.05 -2.78
CA HIS A 43 2.02 -4.54 -4.08
C HIS A 43 1.24 -5.23 -5.22
N LEU A 44 0.83 -6.48 -5.05
CA LEU A 44 -0.13 -7.12 -5.96
C LEU A 44 -1.46 -6.37 -6.01
N ILE A 45 -1.95 -5.88 -4.86
CA ILE A 45 -3.16 -5.06 -4.79
C ILE A 45 -2.92 -3.71 -5.47
N VAL A 46 -1.77 -3.08 -5.26
CA VAL A 46 -1.38 -1.83 -5.95
C VAL A 46 -1.38 -2.04 -7.47
N ARG A 47 -0.76 -3.12 -7.97
CA ARG A 47 -0.77 -3.46 -9.39
C ARG A 47 -2.19 -3.65 -9.93
N LYS A 48 -3.06 -4.28 -9.15
CA LYS A 48 -4.48 -4.45 -9.51
C LYS A 48 -5.19 -3.09 -9.62
N ILE A 49 -5.01 -2.21 -8.64
CA ILE A 49 -5.54 -0.84 -8.65
C ILE A 49 -5.10 -0.09 -9.91
N LEU A 50 -3.81 -0.16 -10.26
CA LEU A 50 -3.27 0.51 -11.43
C LEU A 50 -3.84 -0.06 -12.74
N LYS A 51 -3.99 -1.37 -12.85
CA LYS A 51 -4.63 -2.01 -14.02
C LYS A 51 -6.08 -1.56 -14.19
N LEU A 52 -6.86 -1.55 -13.10
CA LEU A 52 -8.25 -1.08 -13.14
C LEU A 52 -8.36 0.42 -13.48
N ARG A 53 -7.39 1.22 -13.02
CA ARG A 53 -7.31 2.63 -13.39
C ARG A 53 -6.97 2.83 -14.87
N GLN A 54 -6.05 2.03 -15.41
CA GLN A 54 -5.68 2.05 -16.83
C GLN A 54 -6.87 1.64 -17.71
N SER A 55 -7.74 0.75 -17.24
CA SER A 55 -8.99 0.42 -17.94
C SER A 55 -10.09 1.48 -17.80
N GLY A 56 -9.77 2.68 -17.29
CA GLY A 56 -10.71 3.80 -17.20
C GLY A 56 -11.67 3.78 -16.01
N ARG A 57 -11.52 2.85 -15.04
CA ARG A 57 -12.43 2.81 -13.88
C ARG A 57 -12.23 3.99 -12.94
N SER A 58 -13.34 4.48 -12.37
CA SER A 58 -13.33 5.52 -11.35
C SER A 58 -12.75 5.00 -10.03
N THR A 59 -12.22 5.90 -9.19
CA THR A 59 -11.65 5.50 -7.89
C THR A 59 -12.67 4.89 -6.94
N HIS A 60 -13.94 5.28 -7.05
CA HIS A 60 -15.05 4.66 -6.32
C HIS A 60 -15.30 3.23 -6.78
N ALA A 61 -15.45 3.01 -8.10
CA ALA A 61 -15.66 1.67 -8.65
C ALA A 61 -14.51 0.70 -8.30
N ILE A 62 -13.27 1.21 -8.29
CA ILE A 62 -12.10 0.42 -7.86
C ILE A 62 -12.20 0.06 -6.37
N ALA A 63 -12.60 0.99 -5.50
CA ALA A 63 -12.75 0.70 -4.08
C ALA A 63 -13.84 -0.35 -3.83
N ASP A 64 -14.97 -0.25 -4.51
CA ASP A 64 -16.08 -1.21 -4.40
C ASP A 64 -15.67 -2.60 -4.89
N GLU A 65 -14.94 -2.67 -6.01
CA GLU A 65 -14.43 -3.94 -6.53
C GLU A 65 -13.44 -4.61 -5.56
N LEU A 66 -12.52 -3.84 -4.97
CA LEU A 66 -11.58 -4.38 -3.98
C LEU A 66 -12.29 -4.87 -2.71
N ASN A 67 -13.29 -4.12 -2.25
CA ASN A 67 -14.12 -4.51 -1.11
C ASN A 67 -14.93 -5.78 -1.41
N GLY A 68 -15.51 -5.90 -2.61
CA GLY A 68 -16.23 -7.10 -3.04
C GLY A 68 -15.33 -8.34 -3.15
N GLN A 69 -14.03 -8.15 -3.39
CA GLN A 69 -13.03 -9.22 -3.41
C GLN A 69 -12.44 -9.53 -2.03
N ASN A 70 -12.97 -8.94 -0.95
CA ASN A 70 -12.46 -9.06 0.42
C ASN A 70 -10.97 -8.66 0.57
N LEU A 71 -10.45 -7.83 -0.34
CA LEU A 71 -9.11 -7.29 -0.23
C LEU A 71 -9.13 -6.13 0.76
N ARG A 72 -8.45 -6.28 1.90
CA ARG A 72 -8.46 -5.26 2.96
C ARG A 72 -7.24 -4.33 2.89
N PRO A 73 -7.40 -3.02 3.13
CA PRO A 73 -6.28 -2.11 3.30
C PRO A 73 -5.57 -2.34 4.65
N ARG A 74 -4.34 -1.83 4.77
CA ARG A 74 -3.44 -2.11 5.90
C ARG A 74 -3.99 -1.68 7.26
N PHE A 75 -4.62 -0.51 7.33
CA PHE A 75 -5.05 0.11 8.59
C PHE A 75 -6.57 0.32 8.69
N ALA A 76 -7.30 0.18 7.59
CA ALA A 76 -8.73 0.44 7.54
C ALA A 76 -9.53 -0.85 7.35
N LYS A 77 -10.82 -0.82 7.71
CA LYS A 77 -11.72 -1.97 7.55
C LYS A 77 -12.11 -2.24 6.09
N LYS A 78 -12.18 -1.18 5.28
CA LYS A 78 -12.58 -1.21 3.85
C LYS A 78 -11.81 -0.16 3.06
N TRP A 79 -11.71 -0.38 1.75
CA TRP A 79 -11.22 0.61 0.81
C TRP A 79 -12.19 1.78 0.69
N ASP A 80 -11.64 2.98 0.69
CA ASP A 80 -12.35 4.21 0.37
C ASP A 80 -11.75 4.87 -0.88
N ARG A 81 -12.52 5.77 -1.50
CA ARG A 81 -12.07 6.50 -2.70
C ARG A 81 -10.75 7.24 -2.46
N ARG A 82 -10.53 7.80 -1.26
CA ARG A 82 -9.35 8.63 -0.98
C ARG A 82 -8.10 7.76 -0.86
N GLY A 83 -8.19 6.62 -0.19
CA GLY A 83 -7.15 5.61 -0.13
C GLY A 83 -6.72 5.17 -1.53
N VAL A 84 -7.66 4.76 -2.38
CA VAL A 84 -7.37 4.37 -3.77
C VAL A 84 -6.74 5.53 -4.57
N TYR A 85 -7.29 6.74 -4.46
CA TYR A 85 -6.77 7.92 -5.14
C TYR A 85 -5.32 8.25 -4.72
N SER A 86 -5.02 8.19 -3.42
CA SER A 86 -3.68 8.48 -2.90
C SER A 86 -2.63 7.51 -3.42
N ILE A 87 -2.96 6.22 -3.55
CA ILE A 87 -2.08 5.21 -4.15
C ILE A 87 -1.83 5.55 -5.63
N ILE A 88 -2.88 5.78 -6.40
CA ILE A 88 -2.76 6.11 -7.84
C ILE A 88 -1.90 7.36 -8.04
N LYS A 89 -2.17 8.43 -7.28
CA LYS A 89 -1.42 9.69 -7.35
C LYS A 89 0.06 9.49 -7.05
N ARG A 90 0.39 8.69 -6.04
CA ARG A 90 1.77 8.36 -5.66
C ARG A 90 2.48 7.58 -6.76
N GLU A 91 1.87 6.51 -7.26
CA GLU A 91 2.47 5.67 -8.30
C GLU A 91 2.62 6.42 -9.63
N SER A 92 1.71 7.34 -9.94
CA SER A 92 1.85 8.24 -11.10
C SER A 92 3.05 9.18 -10.95
N LYS A 93 3.33 9.66 -9.74
CA LYS A 93 4.50 10.52 -9.49
C LYS A 93 5.81 9.74 -9.58
N ASN A 94 5.83 8.48 -9.14
CA ASN A 94 7.03 7.63 -9.14
C ASN A 94 7.41 7.09 -10.53
N LYS A 95 6.55 7.26 -11.54
CA LYS A 95 6.84 6.89 -12.93
C LYS A 95 7.50 8.01 -13.75
N ASN A 96 7.56 9.23 -13.21
CA ASN A 96 8.26 10.39 -13.78
C ASN A 96 9.59 10.59 -13.06
#